data_AF-A0A0M0W7X1-F1
#
_entry.id   AF-A0A0M0W7X1-F1
#
_cell.length_a   1.000
_cell.length_b   1.000
_cell.length_c   1.000
_cell.angle_alpha   90.00
_cell.angle_beta   90.00
_cell.angle_gamma   90.00
#
_symmetry.space_group_name_H-M   'P 1'
#
loop_
_entity.id
_entity.type
_entity.pdbx_description
1 polymer ?
#
loop_
_entity_poly.entity_id
_entity_poly.type
_entity_poly.pdbx_seq_one_letter_code
_entity_poly.pdbx_strand_id
1 'polypeptide(L)'
;MLHKPLKVLATSAILTTTLFAPIMTNNIVAHAETAATQTIPQYEQREFDLPGTGSYWDEAQRERRGQQKTYTPTGIYVKPNEQVTIEVSGTEKIRVIIGTHQYDKEWGKEMELSPGINTISSPNGGLLGFDNYHDTGTIRVKVTHGGSPIPFFELGKHTKADWVAMMDKYPNAHAVQLKSEKAVLTVTYDSAKKYIVDQNPIPLLEKYDEMIRAQDKISGLSETDPNPIHRPTHRIWAFGENPNKLDWGMYASLDGAVFTTAGEAIKSALNVNEFGWGQMHEAGHARQQYPWIWNDLRGMTEVTVNLYSLAAQKQLFPNQPTRLEKEGDYERAFQYLKQTDKDYKNIDDLFVKLVMIWQLQLAYGEDFYPNLHKLYRELPEDQLPKTDEDKIQAFIYNTSKVAKQNLLPFFDQWALKASQETRQKIENLHYPTLTAPIWEATDSKRVPLNTLPKENMKVIASSEESGPEPATNAIDGNPYTIWHSKWSEQNQFPFNLTIDLGDTHTITQLAYLPRQNGPANGRILNYNIYTSTDGVNYQKATSGTWENSTKQQFATFNPVSAKYVKLEVLNGMNGYASAAEIDILGN
;
A
#
# COMPACT_ATOMS: atom_id res chain seq x y z
N MET A 1 -6.23 -54.22 8.16
CA MET A 1 -6.87 -55.04 9.22
C MET A 1 -6.35 -54.52 10.56
N LEU A 2 -7.07 -53.65 11.27
CA LEU A 2 -8.08 -53.97 12.31
C LEU A 2 -7.46 -54.67 13.54
N HIS A 3 -7.20 -53.92 14.62
CA HIS A 3 -8.01 -53.94 15.86
C HIS A 3 -7.36 -53.14 17.01
N LYS A 4 -8.16 -52.24 17.61
CA LYS A 4 -8.02 -51.80 19.01
C LYS A 4 -8.45 -52.96 19.94
N PRO A 5 -8.07 -52.90 21.24
CA PRO A 5 -9.04 -52.53 22.30
C PRO A 5 -8.36 -51.73 23.43
N LEU A 6 -8.97 -51.35 24.55
CA LEU A 6 -10.28 -50.85 24.99
C LEU A 6 -10.05 -50.48 26.48
N LYS A 7 -10.67 -49.42 27.01
CA LYS A 7 -10.58 -49.00 28.42
C LYS A 7 -11.32 -49.96 29.35
N VAL A 8 -10.86 -50.08 30.60
CA VAL A 8 -11.66 -50.55 31.74
C VAL A 8 -11.49 -49.57 32.91
N LEU A 9 -12.63 -49.07 33.41
CA LEU A 9 -12.82 -48.37 34.68
C LEU A 9 -13.00 -49.42 35.80
N ALA A 10 -12.41 -49.19 36.97
CA ALA A 10 -12.72 -49.93 38.18
C ALA A 10 -13.02 -48.96 39.34
N THR A 11 -14.28 -48.90 39.72
CA THR A 11 -14.78 -48.44 41.01
C THR A 11 -14.48 -49.51 42.07
N SER A 12 -14.20 -49.10 43.31
CA SER A 12 -14.25 -50.01 44.47
C SER A 12 -14.74 -49.25 45.69
N ALA A 13 -15.79 -49.78 46.29
CA ALA A 13 -16.36 -49.38 47.57
C ALA A 13 -16.19 -50.52 48.58
N ILE A 14 -15.60 -50.16 49.72
CA ILE A 14 -15.87 -50.59 51.10
C ILE A 14 -15.70 -52.08 51.47
N LEU A 15 -14.80 -52.34 52.43
CA LEU A 15 -15.17 -53.12 53.62
C LEU A 15 -14.36 -52.69 54.86
N THR A 16 -15.07 -52.59 55.98
CA THR A 16 -14.65 -52.13 57.30
C THR A 16 -14.03 -53.22 58.16
N THR A 17 -12.97 -52.89 58.89
CA THR A 17 -12.64 -53.52 60.20
C THR A 17 -11.87 -52.52 61.07
N THR A 18 -12.47 -52.16 62.19
CA THR A 18 -11.95 -51.31 63.27
C THR A 18 -10.99 -52.06 64.18
N LEU A 19 -9.90 -51.41 64.60
CA LEU A 19 -9.23 -51.67 65.88
C LEU A 19 -8.58 -50.38 66.41
N PHE A 20 -8.95 -50.04 67.64
CA PHE A 20 -8.61 -48.82 68.39
C PHE A 20 -7.19 -48.86 68.97
N ALA A 21 -6.48 -47.72 68.95
CA ALA A 21 -5.45 -47.34 69.92
C ALA A 21 -5.27 -45.79 69.93
N PRO A 22 -4.75 -45.18 71.01
CA PRO A 22 -5.31 -43.96 71.61
C PRO A 22 -4.80 -42.62 71.04
N ILE A 23 -5.64 -41.60 71.23
CA ILE A 23 -5.44 -40.20 70.91
C ILE A 23 -4.36 -39.60 71.82
N MET A 24 -3.26 -39.14 71.23
CA MET A 24 -2.39 -38.10 71.81
C MET A 24 -2.76 -36.78 71.14
N THR A 25 -3.34 -35.87 71.92
CA THR A 25 -3.61 -34.49 71.52
C THR A 25 -2.30 -33.70 71.52
N ASN A 26 -1.80 -33.35 70.33
CA ASN A 26 -0.88 -32.23 70.16
C ASN A 26 -1.62 -31.10 69.45
N ASN A 27 -1.78 -29.98 70.16
CA ASN A 27 -2.32 -28.73 69.63
C ASN A 27 -1.38 -28.19 68.55
N ILE A 28 -1.77 -28.33 67.28
CA ILE A 28 -1.18 -27.53 66.20
C ILE A 28 -1.94 -26.21 66.16
N VAL A 29 -1.28 -25.14 66.62
CA VAL A 29 -1.72 -23.77 66.35
C VAL A 29 -1.47 -23.53 64.86
N ALA A 30 -2.50 -23.69 64.05
CA ALA A 30 -2.48 -23.26 62.66
C ALA A 30 -2.59 -21.74 62.62
N HIS A 31 -1.47 -21.06 62.37
CA HIS A 31 -1.52 -19.69 61.87
C HIS A 31 -2.15 -19.72 60.48
N ALA A 32 -3.40 -19.30 60.38
CA ALA A 32 -4.03 -19.01 59.10
C ALA A 32 -3.44 -17.70 58.57
N GLU A 33 -2.40 -17.79 57.75
CA GLU A 33 -2.10 -16.71 56.80
C GLU A 33 -3.21 -16.72 55.76
N THR A 34 -4.16 -15.79 55.88
CA THR A 34 -5.05 -15.41 54.78
C THR A 34 -4.20 -14.78 53.68
N ALA A 35 -3.64 -15.62 52.80
CA ALA A 35 -3.25 -15.19 51.48
C ALA A 35 -4.54 -14.85 50.72
N ALA A 36 -4.89 -13.56 50.70
CA ALA A 36 -5.90 -13.04 49.80
C ALA A 36 -5.44 -13.34 48.37
N THR A 37 -5.97 -14.40 47.78
CA THR A 37 -5.80 -14.70 46.37
C THR A 37 -6.60 -13.63 45.62
N GLN A 38 -5.93 -12.56 45.20
CA GLN A 38 -6.48 -11.62 44.25
C GLN A 38 -6.77 -12.39 42.97
N THR A 39 -8.04 -12.71 42.73
CA THR A 39 -8.50 -13.20 41.43
C THR A 39 -8.26 -12.10 40.41
N ILE A 40 -7.20 -12.23 39.60
CA ILE A 40 -7.00 -11.36 38.45
C ILE A 40 -8.24 -11.52 37.57
N PRO A 41 -8.99 -10.44 37.29
CA PRO A 41 -10.11 -10.49 36.36
C PRO A 41 -9.62 -11.01 35.00
N GLN A 42 -10.37 -11.92 34.39
CA GLN A 42 -10.03 -12.64 33.14
C GLN A 42 -9.48 -11.76 31.99
N TYR A 43 -9.82 -10.47 31.97
CA TYR A 43 -9.46 -9.52 30.90
C TYR A 43 -8.51 -8.40 31.35
N GLU A 44 -7.95 -8.49 32.56
CA GLU A 44 -7.04 -7.48 33.09
C GLU A 44 -5.59 -7.89 32.84
N GLN A 45 -4.89 -7.16 31.96
CA GLN A 45 -3.45 -7.29 31.76
C GLN A 45 -2.72 -6.24 32.59
N ARG A 46 -1.79 -6.68 33.45
CA ARG A 46 -0.94 -5.80 34.26
C ARG A 46 0.56 -6.05 34.08
N GLU A 47 0.93 -7.08 33.34
CA GLU A 47 2.31 -7.42 33.02
C GLU A 47 2.51 -7.30 31.51
N PHE A 48 3.61 -6.65 31.12
CA PHE A 48 3.92 -6.30 29.74
C PHE A 48 5.38 -6.62 29.46
N ASP A 49 5.63 -7.45 28.45
CA ASP A 49 6.96 -7.63 27.87
C ASP A 49 7.08 -6.64 26.70
N LEU A 50 7.85 -5.56 26.90
CA LEU A 50 7.97 -4.46 25.94
C LEU A 50 9.23 -4.64 25.08
N PRO A 51 9.12 -5.09 23.81
CA PRO A 51 10.27 -5.15 22.91
C PRO A 51 10.81 -3.75 22.64
N GLY A 52 12.11 -3.64 22.35
CA GLY A 52 12.74 -2.42 21.87
C GLY A 52 12.15 -2.02 20.52
N THR A 53 11.60 -0.81 20.45
CA THR A 53 10.92 -0.29 19.25
C THR A 53 11.70 0.82 18.55
N GLY A 54 12.88 1.20 19.07
CA GLY A 54 13.67 2.35 18.62
C GLY A 54 12.98 3.67 18.92
N SER A 55 13.67 4.80 18.81
CA SER A 55 13.08 6.13 19.03
C SER A 55 12.20 6.55 17.85
N TYR A 56 11.04 7.17 18.11
CA TYR A 56 10.20 7.73 17.04
C TYR A 56 10.91 8.81 16.21
N TRP A 57 11.91 9.49 16.80
CA TRP A 57 12.70 10.51 16.11
C TRP A 57 13.71 9.87 15.16
N ASP A 58 14.46 8.88 15.63
CA ASP A 58 15.43 8.14 14.82
C ASP A 58 14.72 7.40 13.67
N GLU A 59 13.55 6.82 13.92
CA GLU A 59 12.74 6.17 12.90
C GLU A 59 12.25 7.14 11.81
N ALA A 60 11.80 8.33 12.21
CA ALA A 60 11.38 9.37 11.27
C ALA A 60 12.54 9.87 10.42
N GLN A 61 13.72 10.06 11.03
CA GLN A 61 14.94 10.41 10.30
C GLN A 61 15.41 9.31 9.36
N ARG A 62 15.43 8.06 9.83
CA ARG A 62 15.80 6.86 9.05
C ARG A 62 14.94 6.73 7.81
N GLU A 63 13.62 6.88 7.95
CA GLU A 63 12.68 6.75 6.83
C GLU A 63 12.51 8.04 6.00
N ARG A 64 13.06 9.17 6.48
CA ARG A 64 12.97 10.51 5.88
C ARG A 64 11.54 11.07 5.84
N ARG A 65 10.75 10.82 6.88
CA ARG A 65 9.33 11.16 7.00
C ARG A 65 9.02 11.94 8.28
N GLY A 66 7.75 12.30 8.48
CA GLY A 66 7.27 12.93 9.71
C GLY A 66 7.40 12.03 10.94
N GLN A 67 7.57 12.66 12.09
CA GLN A 67 7.57 11.97 13.38
C GLN A 67 6.20 11.38 13.69
N GLN A 68 6.20 10.22 14.34
CA GLN A 68 4.99 9.48 14.73
C GLN A 68 5.18 8.95 16.15
N LYS A 69 4.67 9.72 17.11
CA LYS A 69 4.88 9.50 18.54
C LYS A 69 3.82 8.55 19.09
N THR A 70 4.06 7.27 18.91
CA THR A 70 3.13 6.22 19.34
C THR A 70 3.63 5.47 20.57
N TYR A 71 2.71 4.90 21.33
CA TYR A 71 2.97 4.19 22.59
C TYR A 71 2.35 2.79 22.54
N THR A 72 2.97 1.84 23.23
CA THR A 72 2.37 0.51 23.43
C THR A 72 1.15 0.66 24.35
N PRO A 73 -0.07 0.31 23.88
CA PRO A 73 -1.27 0.43 24.69
C PRO A 73 -1.31 -0.62 25.79
N THR A 74 -1.91 -0.28 26.93
CA THR A 74 -1.98 -1.18 28.11
C THR A 74 -3.40 -1.66 28.43
N GLY A 75 -4.44 -1.00 27.92
CA GLY A 75 -5.81 -1.22 28.37
C GLY A 75 -6.09 -0.74 29.81
N ILE A 76 -5.25 0.15 30.35
CA ILE A 76 -5.39 0.70 31.70
C ILE A 76 -5.71 2.20 31.61
N TYR A 77 -6.79 2.61 32.27
CA TYR A 77 -7.14 4.01 32.48
C TYR A 77 -6.75 4.46 33.89
N VAL A 78 -6.14 5.63 33.99
CA VAL A 78 -5.74 6.27 35.25
C VAL A 78 -6.61 7.50 35.47
N LYS A 79 -7.28 7.60 36.61
CA LYS A 79 -8.11 8.77 36.95
C LYS A 79 -7.26 10.00 37.22
N PRO A 80 -7.82 11.21 37.10
CA PRO A 80 -7.19 12.44 37.57
C PRO A 80 -6.59 12.30 38.97
N ASN A 81 -5.28 12.57 39.09
CA ASN A 81 -4.49 12.50 40.32
C ASN A 81 -4.38 11.10 40.99
N GLU A 82 -4.86 10.04 40.35
CA GLU A 82 -4.67 8.67 40.84
C GLU A 82 -3.18 8.30 40.80
N GLN A 83 -2.69 7.70 41.88
CA GLN A 83 -1.34 7.16 41.93
C GLN A 83 -1.31 5.75 41.35
N VAL A 84 -0.35 5.52 40.47
CA VAL A 84 -0.08 4.21 39.86
C VAL A 84 1.33 3.79 40.22
N THR A 85 1.48 2.56 40.69
CA THR A 85 2.78 1.97 41.00
C THR A 85 3.17 0.99 39.91
N ILE A 86 4.37 1.18 39.37
CA ILE A 86 4.89 0.43 38.23
C ILE A 86 6.28 -0.08 38.56
N GLU A 87 6.48 -1.39 38.40
CA GLU A 87 7.76 -2.05 38.52
C GLU A 87 8.36 -2.27 37.13
N VAL A 88 9.58 -1.77 36.92
CA VAL A 88 10.34 -1.91 35.68
C VAL A 88 11.52 -2.85 35.92
N SER A 89 11.58 -3.95 35.19
CA SER A 89 12.69 -4.91 35.27
C SER A 89 13.91 -4.46 34.48
N GLY A 90 15.09 -4.98 34.83
CA GLY A 90 16.33 -4.75 34.08
C GLY A 90 17.13 -3.55 34.58
N THR A 91 17.90 -2.92 33.69
CA THR A 91 18.82 -1.81 34.02
C THR A 91 18.51 -0.53 33.26
N GLU A 92 17.67 -0.62 32.22
CA GLU A 92 17.39 0.49 31.32
C GLU A 92 16.14 1.26 31.75
N LYS A 93 16.14 2.55 31.44
CA LYS A 93 14.96 3.41 31.60
C LYS A 93 14.00 3.24 30.44
N ILE A 94 12.72 3.51 30.67
CA ILE A 94 11.69 3.56 29.64
C ILE A 94 10.81 4.79 29.84
N ARG A 95 10.05 5.16 28.81
CA ARG A 95 9.07 6.23 28.90
C ARG A 95 7.67 5.67 29.18
N VAL A 96 6.89 6.42 29.95
CA VAL A 96 5.47 6.20 30.20
C VAL A 96 4.68 7.46 29.87
N ILE A 97 3.46 7.29 29.38
CA ILE A 97 2.50 8.38 29.19
C ILE A 97 1.19 8.05 29.93
N ILE A 98 0.58 9.08 30.51
CA ILE A 98 -0.82 9.04 30.99
C ILE A 98 -1.61 10.10 30.22
N GLY A 99 -2.45 9.64 29.30
CA GLY A 99 -3.23 10.46 28.38
C GLY A 99 -3.01 10.08 26.91
N THR A 100 -4.02 10.31 26.09
CA THR A 100 -3.98 10.12 24.64
C THR A 100 -4.30 11.45 23.98
N HIS A 101 -3.29 12.09 23.41
CA HIS A 101 -3.48 13.34 22.68
C HIS A 101 -4.49 13.14 21.53
N GLN A 102 -5.25 14.19 21.20
CA GLN A 102 -6.40 14.18 20.26
C GLN A 102 -7.66 13.49 20.79
N TYR A 103 -7.55 12.43 21.60
CA TYR A 103 -8.69 11.79 22.27
C TYR A 103 -9.09 12.55 23.54
N ASP A 104 -8.10 12.84 24.39
CA ASP A 104 -8.26 13.67 25.59
C ASP A 104 -8.19 15.16 25.22
N LYS A 105 -8.86 16.01 26.00
CA LYS A 105 -8.80 17.48 25.81
C LYS A 105 -7.42 18.05 26.05
N GLU A 106 -6.74 17.50 27.05
CA GLU A 106 -5.42 17.93 27.48
C GLU A 106 -4.34 16.99 26.95
N TRP A 107 -3.12 17.51 26.80
CA TRP A 107 -1.99 16.68 26.40
C TRP A 107 -1.66 15.63 27.48
N GLY A 108 -1.23 14.43 27.05
CA GLY A 108 -0.84 13.35 27.96
C GLY A 108 0.45 13.66 28.73
N LYS A 109 0.51 13.29 30.00
CA LYS A 109 1.71 13.53 30.82
C LYS A 109 2.75 12.44 30.58
N GLU A 110 3.87 12.81 29.98
CA GLU A 110 5.02 11.93 29.78
C GLU A 110 5.99 11.97 30.96
N MET A 111 6.52 10.81 31.33
CA MET A 111 7.47 10.63 32.43
C MET A 111 8.48 9.53 32.07
N GLU A 112 9.66 9.61 32.67
CA GLU A 112 10.67 8.55 32.62
C GLU A 112 10.50 7.61 33.81
N LEU A 113 10.57 6.31 33.57
CA LEU A 113 10.58 5.28 34.61
C LEU A 113 12.00 4.71 34.73
N SER A 114 12.49 4.67 35.96
CA SER A 114 13.78 4.01 36.27
C SER A 114 13.57 2.53 36.59
N PRO A 115 14.60 1.68 36.47
CA PRO A 115 14.52 0.30 36.97
C PRO A 115 14.06 0.24 38.42
N GLY A 116 13.24 -0.75 38.76
CA GLY A 116 12.61 -0.91 40.06
C GLY A 116 11.22 -0.27 40.15
N ILE A 117 10.83 0.13 41.35
CA ILE A 117 9.48 0.61 41.66
C ILE A 117 9.38 2.12 41.43
N ASN A 118 8.40 2.53 40.65
CA ASN A 118 8.08 3.93 40.36
C ASN A 118 6.62 4.21 40.77
N THR A 119 6.36 5.38 41.35
CA THR A 119 5.00 5.86 41.61
C THR A 119 4.77 7.12 40.80
N ILE A 120 3.75 7.09 39.95
CA ILE A 120 3.43 8.18 39.01
C ILE A 120 1.96 8.61 39.14
N SER A 121 1.65 9.81 38.67
CA SER A 121 0.28 10.32 38.55
C SER A 121 0.21 11.44 37.50
N SER A 122 -1.00 11.68 36.98
CA SER A 122 -1.29 12.79 36.07
C SER A 122 -2.48 13.61 36.58
N PRO A 123 -2.41 14.96 36.60
CA PRO A 123 -3.53 15.80 37.02
C PRO A 123 -4.80 15.57 36.21
N ASN A 124 -4.66 15.22 34.93
CA ASN A 124 -5.77 15.07 33.99
C ASN A 124 -6.24 13.61 33.86
N GLY A 125 -5.48 12.65 34.38
CA GLY A 125 -5.70 11.22 34.11
C GLY A 125 -5.51 10.88 32.63
N GLY A 126 -6.01 9.73 32.21
CA GLY A 126 -5.96 9.26 30.83
C GLY A 126 -5.45 7.83 30.69
N LEU A 127 -5.32 7.36 29.45
CA LEU A 127 -4.84 6.00 29.16
C LEU A 127 -3.33 5.89 29.44
N LEU A 128 -2.94 4.79 30.07
CA LEU A 128 -1.55 4.46 30.32
C LEU A 128 -0.92 3.82 29.07
N GLY A 129 0.23 4.34 28.64
CA GLY A 129 1.01 3.77 27.54
C GLY A 129 2.50 3.70 27.90
N PHE A 130 3.20 2.71 27.34
CA PHE A 130 4.64 2.55 27.52
C PHE A 130 5.42 2.72 26.21
N ASP A 131 6.65 3.18 26.30
CA ASP A 131 7.57 3.36 25.19
C ASP A 131 8.96 2.86 25.60
N ASN A 132 9.27 1.64 25.16
CA ASN A 132 10.63 1.12 25.13
C ASN A 132 11.30 1.65 23.84
N TYR A 133 11.88 2.84 23.97
CA TYR A 133 12.51 3.57 22.86
C TYR A 133 13.91 3.07 22.50
N HIS A 134 14.38 1.98 23.12
CA HIS A 134 15.64 1.33 22.77
C HIS A 134 15.49 0.51 21.49
N ASP A 135 16.56 0.38 20.71
CA ASP A 135 16.53 -0.33 19.42
C ASP A 135 16.37 -1.85 19.56
N THR A 136 16.80 -2.41 20.69
CA THR A 136 16.82 -3.86 20.95
C THR A 136 16.49 -4.18 22.40
N GLY A 137 16.32 -5.47 22.70
CA GLY A 137 16.01 -5.97 24.04
C GLY A 137 14.51 -6.02 24.33
N THR A 138 14.15 -6.56 25.49
CA THR A 138 12.77 -6.60 25.96
C THR A 138 12.78 -6.25 27.44
N ILE A 139 11.94 -5.28 27.83
CA ILE A 139 11.83 -4.80 29.20
C ILE A 139 10.48 -5.23 29.75
N ARG A 140 10.50 -6.00 30.84
CA ARG A 140 9.29 -6.39 31.54
C ARG A 140 8.83 -5.28 32.47
N VAL A 141 7.56 -4.93 32.36
CA VAL A 141 6.90 -3.91 33.17
C VAL A 141 5.67 -4.50 33.84
N LYS A 142 5.48 -4.19 35.12
CA LYS A 142 4.31 -4.63 35.90
C LYS A 142 3.63 -3.45 36.58
N VAL A 143 2.34 -3.25 36.31
CA VAL A 143 1.51 -2.28 37.02
C VAL A 143 0.96 -2.93 38.29
N THR A 144 1.59 -2.67 39.42
CA THR A 144 1.32 -3.35 40.70
C THR A 144 0.17 -2.72 41.49
N HIS A 145 -0.08 -1.42 41.32
CA HIS A 145 -1.16 -0.71 42.00
C HIS A 145 -1.72 0.44 41.16
N GLY A 146 -3.00 0.76 41.36
CA GLY A 146 -3.70 1.82 40.63
C GLY A 146 -4.07 1.45 39.19
N GLY A 147 -4.88 2.30 38.59
CA GLY A 147 -5.41 2.13 37.25
C GLY A 147 -6.57 1.12 37.20
N SER A 148 -7.54 1.40 36.34
CA SER A 148 -8.71 0.56 36.10
C SER A 148 -8.70 0.02 34.67
N PRO A 149 -9.13 -1.23 34.43
CA PRO A 149 -9.20 -1.80 33.08
C PRO A 149 -10.27 -1.11 32.23
N ILE A 150 -10.01 -1.02 30.92
CA ILE A 150 -10.98 -0.67 29.87
C ILE A 150 -11.18 -1.86 28.92
N PRO A 151 -12.16 -1.84 27.99
CA PRO A 151 -12.19 -2.79 26.89
C PRO A 151 -10.92 -2.65 26.04
N PHE A 152 -10.08 -3.69 26.06
CA PHE A 152 -8.82 -3.76 25.32
C PHE A 152 -8.75 -5.07 24.54
N PHE A 153 -9.03 -4.99 23.24
CA PHE A 153 -8.98 -6.13 22.34
C PHE A 153 -7.61 -6.25 21.69
N GLU A 154 -7.13 -7.49 21.50
CA GLU A 154 -5.85 -7.77 20.86
C GLU A 154 -6.03 -8.93 19.87
N LEU A 155 -5.75 -8.66 18.60
CA LEU A 155 -5.84 -9.64 17.52
C LEU A 155 -4.90 -10.82 17.80
N GLY A 156 -5.39 -12.04 17.58
CA GLY A 156 -4.64 -13.28 17.87
C GLY A 156 -4.65 -13.72 19.33
N LYS A 157 -5.01 -12.82 20.27
CA LYS A 157 -5.14 -13.14 21.70
C LYS A 157 -6.60 -13.30 22.15
N HIS A 158 -7.47 -12.41 21.70
CA HIS A 158 -8.87 -12.34 22.14
C HIS A 158 -9.84 -12.84 21.06
N THR A 159 -10.95 -13.44 21.48
CA THR A 159 -12.03 -13.90 20.60
C THR A 159 -13.18 -12.89 20.54
N LYS A 160 -14.13 -13.08 19.59
CA LYS A 160 -15.38 -12.32 19.56
C LYS A 160 -16.15 -12.38 20.89
N ALA A 161 -16.16 -13.53 21.56
CA ALA A 161 -16.84 -13.68 22.84
C ALA A 161 -16.16 -12.84 23.94
N ASP A 162 -14.83 -12.79 23.93
CA ASP A 162 -14.07 -11.94 24.86
C ASP A 162 -14.35 -10.46 24.60
N TRP A 163 -14.42 -10.04 23.33
CA TRP A 163 -14.83 -8.68 22.97
C TRP A 163 -16.18 -8.30 23.57
N VAL A 164 -17.22 -9.13 23.35
CA VAL A 164 -18.56 -8.86 23.89
C VAL A 164 -18.52 -8.80 25.42
N ALA A 165 -17.82 -9.73 26.08
CA ALA A 165 -17.68 -9.74 27.53
C ALA A 165 -16.95 -8.49 28.07
N MET A 166 -15.90 -8.01 27.38
CA MET A 166 -15.21 -6.77 27.75
C MET A 166 -16.14 -5.55 27.64
N MET A 167 -16.87 -5.44 26.52
CA MET A 167 -17.79 -4.34 26.27
C MET A 167 -18.95 -4.32 27.29
N ASP A 168 -19.51 -5.48 27.64
CA ASP A 168 -20.58 -5.57 28.64
C ASP A 168 -20.09 -5.27 30.06
N LYS A 169 -18.85 -5.64 30.38
CA LYS A 169 -18.27 -5.45 31.70
C LYS A 169 -17.90 -3.99 31.99
N TYR A 170 -17.50 -3.23 30.97
CA TYR A 170 -17.02 -1.86 31.14
C TYR A 170 -17.84 -0.85 30.30
N PRO A 171 -19.15 -0.70 30.55
CA PRO A 171 -20.04 0.13 29.72
C PRO A 171 -19.78 1.63 29.82
N ASN A 172 -19.05 2.07 30.86
CA ASN A 172 -18.72 3.48 31.11
C ASN A 172 -17.19 3.71 31.03
N ALA A 173 -16.48 2.88 30.26
CA ALA A 173 -15.04 3.02 30.10
C ALA A 173 -14.67 4.38 29.48
N HIS A 174 -13.54 4.94 29.91
CA HIS A 174 -13.02 6.20 29.36
C HIS A 174 -12.78 6.12 27.85
N ALA A 175 -12.32 4.97 27.37
CA ALA A 175 -12.08 4.66 25.96
C ALA A 175 -12.16 3.15 25.72
N VAL A 176 -12.07 2.76 24.46
CA VAL A 176 -11.87 1.39 23.99
C VAL A 176 -10.60 1.35 23.16
N GLN A 177 -9.77 0.34 23.38
CA GLN A 177 -8.56 0.12 22.59
C GLN A 177 -8.65 -1.19 21.80
N LEU A 178 -8.31 -1.15 20.52
CA LEU A 178 -8.18 -2.33 19.67
C LEU A 178 -6.78 -2.38 19.09
N LYS A 179 -6.04 -3.46 19.33
CA LYS A 179 -4.66 -3.64 18.90
C LYS A 179 -4.56 -4.80 17.92
N SER A 180 -3.90 -4.58 16.80
CA SER A 180 -3.43 -5.61 15.89
C SER A 180 -1.91 -5.80 16.01
N GLU A 181 -1.27 -6.42 15.02
CA GLU A 181 0.20 -6.47 14.96
C GLU A 181 0.78 -5.08 14.67
N LYS A 182 0.15 -4.32 13.77
CA LYS A 182 0.68 -3.06 13.24
C LYS A 182 -0.10 -1.82 13.66
N ALA A 183 -1.32 -1.95 14.17
CA ALA A 183 -2.21 -0.83 14.48
C ALA A 183 -2.72 -0.84 15.92
N VAL A 184 -2.94 0.35 16.47
CA VAL A 184 -3.77 0.59 17.66
C VAL A 184 -4.85 1.60 17.31
N LEU A 185 -6.10 1.24 17.58
CA LEU A 185 -7.24 2.13 17.51
C LEU A 185 -7.63 2.54 18.94
N THR A 186 -7.74 3.82 19.21
CA THR A 186 -8.29 4.36 20.46
C THR A 186 -9.56 5.14 20.15
N VAL A 187 -10.71 4.61 20.58
CA VAL A 187 -12.03 5.12 20.22
C VAL A 187 -12.95 5.18 21.42
N THR A 188 -14.05 5.91 21.29
CA THR A 188 -15.11 5.97 22.28
C THR A 188 -15.87 4.64 22.34
N TYR A 189 -16.42 4.32 23.51
CA TYR A 189 -17.24 3.13 23.71
C TYR A 189 -18.45 3.12 22.76
N ASP A 190 -19.11 4.27 22.60
CA ASP A 190 -20.30 4.40 21.75
C ASP A 190 -19.99 4.15 20.28
N SER A 191 -18.90 4.71 19.75
CA SER A 191 -18.48 4.46 18.36
C SER A 191 -18.09 3.01 18.13
N ALA A 192 -17.33 2.39 19.06
CA ALA A 192 -17.01 0.97 18.98
C ALA A 192 -18.27 0.08 18.98
N LYS A 193 -19.22 0.36 19.88
CA LYS A 193 -20.48 -0.39 19.98
C LYS A 193 -21.39 -0.18 18.77
N LYS A 194 -21.38 1.01 18.17
CA LYS A 194 -22.23 1.34 17.04
C LYS A 194 -21.70 0.82 15.70
N TYR A 195 -20.40 0.92 15.45
CA TYR A 195 -19.85 0.76 14.10
C TYR A 195 -19.06 -0.53 13.87
N ILE A 196 -18.57 -1.21 14.92
CA ILE A 196 -17.91 -2.50 14.74
C ILE A 196 -18.96 -3.55 14.35
N VAL A 197 -18.84 -4.01 13.10
CA VAL A 197 -19.77 -4.94 12.46
C VAL A 197 -19.86 -6.23 13.26
N ASP A 198 -21.09 -6.68 13.51
CA ASP A 198 -21.43 -7.87 14.28
C ASP A 198 -20.79 -7.94 15.67
N GLN A 199 -20.29 -6.81 16.20
CA GLN A 199 -19.44 -6.77 17.39
C GLN A 199 -18.28 -7.77 17.29
N ASN A 200 -17.64 -7.82 16.13
CA ASN A 200 -16.46 -8.63 15.87
C ASN A 200 -15.32 -7.75 15.30
N PRO A 201 -14.32 -7.38 16.11
CA PRO A 201 -13.24 -6.51 15.66
C PRO A 201 -12.18 -7.21 14.79
N ILE A 202 -12.19 -8.54 14.71
CA ILE A 202 -11.13 -9.32 14.02
C ILE A 202 -10.97 -8.91 12.54
N PRO A 203 -12.03 -8.91 11.70
CA PRO A 203 -11.87 -8.58 10.28
C PRO A 203 -11.42 -7.14 10.05
N LEU A 204 -11.78 -6.23 10.98
CA LEU A 204 -11.34 -4.83 10.91
C LEU A 204 -9.84 -4.73 11.14
N LEU A 205 -9.33 -5.37 12.20
CA LEU A 205 -7.92 -5.31 12.57
C LEU A 205 -7.02 -6.00 11.53
N GLU A 206 -7.46 -7.12 10.97
CA GLU A 206 -6.76 -7.78 9.85
C GLU A 206 -6.66 -6.84 8.64
N LYS A 207 -7.74 -6.11 8.34
CA LYS A 207 -7.77 -5.13 7.25
C LYS A 207 -6.82 -3.94 7.49
N TYR A 208 -6.68 -3.47 8.74
CA TYR A 208 -5.69 -2.45 9.10
C TYR A 208 -4.24 -2.94 8.92
N ASP A 209 -3.94 -4.17 9.33
CA ASP A 209 -2.60 -4.75 9.13
C ASP A 209 -2.28 -4.88 7.63
N GLU A 210 -3.25 -5.32 6.81
CA GLU A 210 -3.08 -5.42 5.36
C GLU A 210 -2.89 -4.03 4.70
N MET A 211 -3.67 -3.03 5.11
CA MET A 211 -3.50 -1.64 4.68
C MET A 211 -2.09 -1.13 4.98
N ILE A 212 -1.63 -1.30 6.22
CA ILE A 212 -0.31 -0.84 6.66
C ILE A 212 0.80 -1.53 5.87
N ARG A 213 0.70 -2.85 5.67
CA ARG A 213 1.69 -3.59 4.88
C ARG A 213 1.75 -3.15 3.42
N ALA A 214 0.62 -2.78 2.81
CA ALA A 214 0.60 -2.22 1.46
C ALA A 214 1.35 -0.89 1.39
N GLN A 215 1.17 -0.05 2.41
CA GLN A 215 1.83 1.24 2.49
C GLN A 215 3.33 1.11 2.85
N ASP A 216 3.70 0.16 3.70
CA ASP A 216 5.10 -0.17 3.98
C ASP A 216 5.79 -0.69 2.69
N LYS A 217 5.10 -1.53 1.91
CA LYS A 217 5.60 -2.05 0.65
C LYS A 217 5.91 -0.94 -0.34
N ILE A 218 4.97 -0.02 -0.64
CA ILE A 218 5.24 1.09 -1.58
C ILE A 218 6.33 2.05 -1.06
N SER A 219 6.51 2.15 0.25
CA SER A 219 7.64 2.83 0.90
C SER A 219 8.97 2.09 0.77
N GLY A 220 9.02 0.93 0.11
CA GLY A 220 10.25 0.12 0.01
C GLY A 220 10.71 -0.41 1.35
N LEU A 221 9.76 -0.75 2.22
CA LEU A 221 9.99 -1.40 3.51
C LEU A 221 9.56 -2.87 3.42
N SER A 222 10.41 -3.78 3.89
CA SER A 222 10.13 -5.21 3.97
C SER A 222 10.71 -5.80 5.24
N GLU A 223 9.94 -6.66 5.90
CA GLU A 223 10.35 -7.37 7.13
C GLU A 223 11.62 -8.19 6.92
N THR A 224 11.84 -8.68 5.70
CA THR A 224 12.93 -9.57 5.35
C THR A 224 14.06 -8.86 4.60
N ASP A 225 14.06 -7.53 4.53
CA ASP A 225 15.12 -6.80 3.83
C ASP A 225 16.47 -7.02 4.55
N PRO A 226 17.54 -7.40 3.83
CA PRO A 226 18.85 -7.60 4.45
C PRO A 226 19.43 -6.33 5.05
N ASN A 227 19.07 -5.14 4.52
CA ASN A 227 19.49 -3.86 5.06
C ASN A 227 18.47 -3.34 6.09
N PRO A 228 18.83 -3.19 7.38
CA PRO A 228 17.91 -2.75 8.42
C PRO A 228 17.26 -1.38 8.17
N ILE A 229 17.88 -0.49 7.39
CA ILE A 229 17.25 0.80 7.05
C ILE A 229 16.03 0.64 6.12
N HIS A 230 15.83 -0.54 5.52
CA HIS A 230 14.67 -0.88 4.70
C HIS A 230 13.69 -1.82 5.38
N ARG A 231 13.79 -1.99 6.70
CA ARG A 231 12.76 -2.70 7.47
C ARG A 231 11.71 -1.73 7.99
N PRO A 232 10.43 -2.13 8.05
CA PRO A 232 9.39 -1.30 8.63
C PRO A 232 9.70 -1.01 10.10
N THR A 233 9.16 0.09 10.60
CA THR A 233 9.28 0.41 12.02
C THR A 233 8.68 -0.68 12.90
N HIS A 234 9.31 -0.93 14.05
CA HIS A 234 8.75 -1.80 15.09
C HIS A 234 7.70 -1.10 15.95
N ARG A 235 7.54 0.23 15.79
CA ARG A 235 6.51 1.01 16.47
C ARG A 235 5.13 0.71 15.87
N ILE A 236 4.10 0.78 16.70
CA ILE A 236 2.72 0.59 16.27
C ILE A 236 2.18 1.87 15.62
N TRP A 237 1.34 1.74 14.58
CA TRP A 237 0.64 2.87 13.98
C TRP A 237 -0.64 3.18 14.73
N ALA A 238 -0.86 4.45 15.07
CA ALA A 238 -1.99 4.85 15.88
C ALA A 238 -3.11 5.47 15.05
N PHE A 239 -4.34 5.14 15.45
CA PHE A 239 -5.58 5.64 14.88
C PHE A 239 -6.47 6.09 16.04
N GLY A 240 -6.80 7.38 16.10
CA GLY A 240 -7.53 7.98 17.21
C GLY A 240 -8.89 8.51 16.80
N GLU A 241 -9.88 8.37 17.67
CA GLU A 241 -11.09 9.18 17.59
C GLU A 241 -10.88 10.50 18.36
N ASN A 242 -11.33 11.63 17.81
CA ASN A 242 -11.37 12.91 18.53
C ASN A 242 -12.83 13.27 18.87
N PRO A 243 -13.27 13.01 20.11
CA PRO A 243 -14.61 13.36 20.56
C PRO A 243 -14.79 14.85 20.91
N ASN A 244 -13.71 15.64 20.90
CA ASN A 244 -13.71 17.04 21.34
C ASN A 244 -13.82 18.03 20.18
N LYS A 245 -13.65 17.58 18.94
CA LYS A 245 -13.84 18.37 17.72
C LYS A 245 -15.30 18.30 17.26
N LEU A 246 -15.90 19.48 17.05
CA LEU A 246 -17.32 19.62 16.69
C LEU A 246 -17.58 19.58 15.19
N ASP A 247 -16.55 19.76 14.37
CA ASP A 247 -16.63 19.74 12.91
C ASP A 247 -16.25 18.37 12.37
N TRP A 248 -16.91 17.96 11.28
CA TRP A 248 -16.55 16.75 10.55
C TRP A 248 -15.13 16.87 10.00
N GLY A 249 -14.33 15.83 10.18
CA GLY A 249 -12.97 15.80 9.66
C GLY A 249 -12.22 14.51 9.95
N MET A 250 -11.24 14.27 9.09
CA MET A 250 -10.15 13.32 9.25
C MET A 250 -8.85 14.10 9.04
N TYR A 251 -7.81 13.77 9.79
CA TYR A 251 -6.50 14.41 9.64
C TYR A 251 -5.40 13.54 10.22
N ALA A 252 -4.18 13.71 9.73
CA ALA A 252 -2.98 13.15 10.34
C ALA A 252 -2.36 14.12 11.36
N SER A 253 -1.82 13.58 12.45
CA SER A 253 -1.06 14.32 13.44
C SER A 253 0.24 13.59 13.80
N LEU A 254 0.97 14.15 14.78
CA LEU A 254 2.10 13.48 15.43
C LEU A 254 1.70 12.12 16.04
N ASP A 255 0.43 11.92 16.35
CA ASP A 255 -0.11 10.77 17.09
C ASP A 255 -0.78 9.75 16.16
N GLY A 256 -0.61 9.90 14.84
CA GLY A 256 -1.21 9.05 13.82
C GLY A 256 -2.43 9.67 13.15
N ALA A 257 -3.30 8.82 12.60
CA ALA A 257 -4.51 9.24 11.91
C ALA A 257 -5.65 9.49 12.89
N VAL A 258 -6.35 10.61 12.75
CA VAL A 258 -7.40 11.03 13.67
C VAL A 258 -8.71 11.25 12.93
N PHE A 259 -9.80 10.79 13.54
CA PHE A 259 -11.15 10.89 12.99
C PHE A 259 -12.07 11.51 14.03
N THR A 260 -12.85 12.50 13.65
CA THR A 260 -13.78 13.16 14.58
C THR A 260 -15.03 12.30 14.84
N THR A 261 -15.67 12.47 16.01
CA THR A 261 -17.02 11.94 16.25
C THR A 261 -18.07 12.66 15.42
N ALA A 262 -17.81 13.94 15.10
CA ALA A 262 -18.73 14.82 14.39
C ALA A 262 -19.06 14.28 12.98
N GLY A 263 -20.34 14.27 12.64
CA GLY A 263 -20.83 13.83 11.34
C GLY A 263 -20.47 12.39 10.98
N GLU A 264 -20.23 11.53 11.98
CA GLU A 264 -19.85 10.11 11.78
C GLU A 264 -18.53 9.91 11.01
N ALA A 265 -17.55 10.84 11.09
CA ALA A 265 -16.29 10.71 10.37
C ALA A 265 -15.50 9.43 10.71
N ILE A 266 -15.57 8.95 11.94
CA ILE A 266 -14.96 7.67 12.38
C ILE A 266 -15.61 6.42 11.76
N LYS A 267 -16.83 6.52 11.21
CA LYS A 267 -17.65 5.36 10.84
C LYS A 267 -16.94 4.42 9.87
N SER A 268 -16.33 4.94 8.80
CA SER A 268 -15.60 4.13 7.82
C SER A 268 -14.32 3.51 8.38
N ALA A 269 -13.77 4.08 9.46
CA ALA A 269 -12.59 3.56 10.15
C ALA A 269 -12.95 2.40 11.10
N LEU A 270 -14.21 2.28 11.54
CA LEU A 270 -14.66 1.20 12.43
C LEU A 270 -15.56 0.15 11.76
N ASN A 271 -16.23 0.51 10.66
CA ASN A 271 -17.07 -0.41 9.91
C ASN A 271 -16.26 -1.05 8.77
N VAL A 272 -15.91 -2.33 8.91
CA VAL A 272 -15.10 -3.08 7.93
C VAL A 272 -15.74 -3.16 6.53
N ASN A 273 -17.07 -3.02 6.42
CA ASN A 273 -17.81 -3.02 5.16
C ASN A 273 -17.82 -1.64 4.48
N GLU A 274 -17.54 -0.57 5.22
CA GLU A 274 -17.44 0.82 4.72
C GLU A 274 -15.98 1.32 4.68
N PHE A 275 -15.02 0.42 4.93
CA PHE A 275 -13.59 0.75 4.93
C PHE A 275 -13.17 1.36 3.58
N GLY A 276 -12.53 2.53 3.60
CA GLY A 276 -12.33 3.33 2.39
C GLY A 276 -11.19 4.34 2.47
N TRP A 277 -11.25 5.33 1.57
CA TRP A 277 -10.13 6.23 1.25
C TRP A 277 -9.61 7.04 2.43
N GLY A 278 -10.48 7.51 3.32
CA GLY A 278 -10.12 8.42 4.42
C GLY A 278 -8.99 7.88 5.29
N GLN A 279 -9.18 6.72 5.92
CA GLN A 279 -8.13 6.12 6.76
C GLN A 279 -6.87 5.69 6.00
N MET A 280 -6.98 5.36 4.70
CA MET A 280 -5.82 5.05 3.87
C MET A 280 -5.00 6.32 3.63
N HIS A 281 -5.68 7.44 3.35
CA HIS A 281 -5.10 8.75 3.13
C HIS A 281 -4.43 9.28 4.40
N GLU A 282 -5.13 9.32 5.54
CA GLU A 282 -4.55 9.81 6.79
C GLU A 282 -3.35 8.98 7.25
N ALA A 283 -3.41 7.64 7.09
CA ALA A 283 -2.26 6.77 7.36
C ALA A 283 -1.10 7.03 6.38
N GLY A 284 -1.41 7.44 5.14
CA GLY A 284 -0.42 7.76 4.12
C GLY A 284 0.41 8.99 4.46
N HIS A 285 -0.18 10.02 5.10
CA HIS A 285 0.57 11.21 5.52
C HIS A 285 1.74 10.88 6.44
N ALA A 286 1.55 9.85 7.26
CA ALA A 286 2.54 9.39 8.20
C ALA A 286 3.74 8.69 7.52
N ARG A 287 3.69 8.42 6.20
CA ARG A 287 4.70 7.71 5.40
C ARG A 287 5.37 8.57 4.34
N GLN A 288 4.84 9.75 4.11
CA GLN A 288 5.34 10.72 3.15
C GLN A 288 6.81 11.04 3.36
N GLN A 289 7.62 10.79 2.33
CA GLN A 289 9.06 11.01 2.36
C GLN A 289 9.39 12.45 1.91
N TYR A 290 9.85 13.29 2.85
CA TYR A 290 10.04 14.73 2.64
C TYR A 290 11.00 15.14 1.50
N PRO A 291 12.09 14.40 1.20
CA PRO A 291 13.00 14.73 0.11
C PRO A 291 12.39 14.88 -1.30
N TRP A 292 11.16 14.42 -1.54
CA TRP A 292 10.48 14.61 -2.83
C TRP A 292 9.05 15.12 -2.67
N ILE A 293 8.81 15.88 -1.59
CA ILE A 293 7.57 16.62 -1.36
C ILE A 293 7.90 18.10 -1.31
N TRP A 294 7.48 18.83 -2.33
CA TRP A 294 7.69 20.27 -2.45
C TRP A 294 6.39 21.06 -2.23
N ASN A 295 6.55 22.30 -1.78
CA ASN A 295 5.47 23.25 -1.51
C ASN A 295 5.42 24.32 -2.62
N ASP A 296 5.22 23.90 -3.88
CA ASP A 296 4.86 24.85 -4.94
C ASP A 296 3.50 25.53 -4.64
N LEU A 297 3.02 26.39 -5.54
CA LEU A 297 1.78 27.16 -5.37
C LEU A 297 0.59 26.35 -4.82
N ARG A 298 0.49 25.06 -5.14
CA ARG A 298 -0.58 24.16 -4.69
C ARG A 298 -0.10 22.94 -3.89
N GLY A 299 1.21 22.76 -3.78
CA GLY A 299 1.88 21.76 -2.93
C GLY A 299 1.77 20.32 -3.44
N MET A 300 2.52 19.42 -2.78
CA MET A 300 2.54 17.97 -3.05
C MET A 300 2.12 17.12 -1.84
N THR A 301 1.82 17.74 -0.69
CA THR A 301 1.40 17.04 0.53
C THR A 301 0.10 16.27 0.30
N GLU A 302 -0.92 16.91 -0.26
CA GLU A 302 -2.20 16.23 -0.58
C GLU A 302 -2.14 15.36 -1.84
N VAL A 303 -1.03 15.43 -2.59
CA VAL A 303 -0.85 14.64 -3.82
C VAL A 303 -0.15 13.32 -3.50
N THR A 304 1.07 13.39 -2.97
CA THR A 304 1.94 12.21 -2.77
C THR A 304 1.40 11.25 -1.71
N VAL A 305 0.62 11.75 -0.74
CA VAL A 305 -0.11 10.91 0.23
C VAL A 305 -0.98 9.87 -0.48
N ASN A 306 -1.55 10.23 -1.63
CA ASN A 306 -2.46 9.36 -2.35
C ASN A 306 -1.75 8.24 -3.14
N LEU A 307 -0.42 8.22 -3.21
CA LEU A 307 0.33 7.03 -3.64
C LEU A 307 0.10 5.87 -2.64
N TYR A 308 0.19 6.18 -1.34
CA TYR A 308 -0.05 5.20 -0.28
C TYR A 308 -1.53 4.80 -0.23
N SER A 309 -2.44 5.73 -0.49
CA SER A 309 -3.89 5.44 -0.63
C SER A 309 -4.17 4.49 -1.79
N LEU A 310 -3.59 4.72 -2.96
CA LEU A 310 -3.77 3.85 -4.13
C LEU A 310 -3.15 2.46 -3.91
N ALA A 311 -1.97 2.39 -3.29
CA ALA A 311 -1.34 1.12 -2.92
C ALA A 311 -2.23 0.30 -1.97
N ALA A 312 -2.74 0.95 -0.91
CA ALA A 312 -3.67 0.32 0.02
C ALA A 312 -4.99 -0.10 -0.65
N GLN A 313 -5.58 0.77 -1.48
CA GLN A 313 -6.81 0.46 -2.22
C GLN A 313 -6.63 -0.78 -3.10
N LYS A 314 -5.54 -0.86 -3.87
CA LYS A 314 -5.26 -2.00 -4.74
C LYS A 314 -5.04 -3.30 -3.98
N GLN A 315 -4.40 -3.23 -2.82
CA GLN A 315 -4.21 -4.40 -1.97
C GLN A 315 -5.54 -4.89 -1.40
N LEU A 316 -6.34 -3.99 -0.84
CA LEU A 316 -7.58 -4.32 -0.13
C LEU A 316 -8.74 -4.64 -1.07
N PHE A 317 -8.76 -4.03 -2.26
CA PHE A 317 -9.85 -4.12 -3.23
C PHE A 317 -9.32 -4.39 -4.65
N PRO A 318 -8.59 -5.51 -4.88
CA PRO A 318 -7.87 -5.76 -6.13
C PRO A 318 -8.78 -5.89 -7.36
N ASN A 319 -10.07 -6.15 -7.17
CA ASN A 319 -11.05 -6.29 -8.24
C ASN A 319 -11.84 -5.00 -8.53
N GLN A 320 -11.53 -3.89 -7.83
CA GLN A 320 -12.17 -2.60 -8.06
C GLN A 320 -11.26 -1.70 -8.90
N PRO A 321 -11.81 -0.86 -9.79
CA PRO A 321 -11.03 0.20 -10.41
C PRO A 321 -10.47 1.12 -9.33
N THR A 322 -9.30 1.69 -9.59
CA THR A 322 -8.71 2.69 -8.70
C THR A 322 -9.62 3.91 -8.62
N ARG A 323 -9.42 4.74 -7.59
CA ARG A 323 -10.09 6.04 -7.50
C ARG A 323 -9.86 6.88 -8.75
N LEU A 324 -8.64 6.89 -9.27
CA LEU A 324 -8.26 7.64 -10.48
C LEU A 324 -9.13 7.28 -11.68
N GLU A 325 -9.34 5.97 -11.89
CA GLU A 325 -10.19 5.48 -12.98
C GLU A 325 -11.67 5.73 -12.71
N LYS A 326 -12.14 5.49 -11.48
CA LYS A 326 -13.55 5.65 -11.11
C LYS A 326 -14.03 7.11 -11.16
N GLU A 327 -13.17 8.06 -10.77
CA GLU A 327 -13.51 9.47 -10.66
C GLU A 327 -13.14 10.28 -11.91
N GLY A 328 -12.67 9.63 -12.97
CA GLY A 328 -12.33 10.25 -14.26
C GLY A 328 -11.13 11.20 -14.19
N ASP A 329 -10.16 10.90 -13.32
CA ASP A 329 -8.95 11.71 -13.12
C ASP A 329 -8.02 11.65 -14.32
N TYR A 330 -7.94 10.50 -15.00
CA TYR A 330 -7.14 10.34 -16.23
C TYR A 330 -7.63 11.25 -17.35
N GLU A 331 -8.95 11.38 -17.53
CA GLU A 331 -9.53 12.26 -18.54
C GLU A 331 -9.20 13.73 -18.27
N ARG A 332 -9.25 14.15 -16.99
CA ARG A 332 -8.84 15.50 -16.58
C ARG A 332 -7.34 15.73 -16.82
N ALA A 333 -6.51 14.74 -16.51
CA ALA A 333 -5.08 14.78 -16.82
C ALA A 333 -4.81 14.88 -18.32
N PHE A 334 -5.51 14.12 -19.17
CA PHE A 334 -5.32 14.18 -20.61
C PHE A 334 -5.81 15.51 -21.21
N GLN A 335 -6.84 16.13 -20.62
CA GLN A 335 -7.24 17.49 -20.99
C GLN A 335 -6.14 18.52 -20.68
N TYR A 336 -5.52 18.40 -19.51
CA TYR A 336 -4.35 19.22 -19.14
C TYR A 336 -3.19 19.00 -20.12
N LEU A 337 -2.84 17.75 -20.44
CA LEU A 337 -1.73 17.43 -21.35
C LEU A 337 -1.91 18.00 -22.77
N LYS A 338 -3.14 18.26 -23.23
CA LYS A 338 -3.42 18.86 -24.54
C LYS A 338 -3.23 20.37 -24.59
N GLN A 339 -3.10 21.05 -23.45
CA GLN A 339 -2.91 22.50 -23.40
C GLN A 339 -1.53 22.90 -23.90
N THR A 340 -1.45 24.02 -24.61
CA THR A 340 -0.20 24.52 -25.23
C THR A 340 0.64 25.38 -24.29
N ASP A 341 0.01 26.03 -23.31
CA ASP A 341 0.62 26.93 -22.32
C ASP A 341 0.65 26.32 -20.91
N LYS A 342 0.53 24.99 -20.82
CA LYS A 342 0.54 24.24 -19.56
C LYS A 342 1.83 24.46 -18.74
N ASP A 343 1.65 24.52 -17.42
CA ASP A 343 2.73 24.51 -16.43
C ASP A 343 2.31 23.63 -15.25
N TYR A 344 3.13 22.65 -14.87
CA TYR A 344 2.78 21.70 -13.81
C TYR A 344 2.53 22.41 -12.47
N LYS A 345 3.27 23.49 -12.19
CA LYS A 345 3.18 24.24 -10.94
C LYS A 345 1.81 24.90 -10.76
N ASN A 346 1.07 25.10 -11.85
CA ASN A 346 -0.24 25.77 -11.87
C ASN A 346 -1.43 24.79 -11.89
N ILE A 347 -1.19 23.48 -11.77
CA ILE A 347 -2.28 22.51 -11.67
C ILE A 347 -2.95 22.66 -10.29
N ASP A 348 -4.23 23.05 -10.29
CA ASP A 348 -5.04 23.19 -9.06
C ASP A 348 -5.64 21.85 -8.59
N ASP A 349 -5.87 20.91 -9.51
CA ASP A 349 -6.41 19.59 -9.20
C ASP A 349 -5.30 18.63 -8.74
N LEU A 350 -5.32 18.31 -7.45
CA LEU A 350 -4.34 17.43 -6.81
C LEU A 350 -4.36 16.00 -7.40
N PHE A 351 -5.51 15.52 -7.90
CA PHE A 351 -5.59 14.20 -8.50
C PHE A 351 -5.05 14.19 -9.92
N VAL A 352 -5.13 15.31 -10.65
CA VAL A 352 -4.40 15.46 -11.92
C VAL A 352 -2.90 15.41 -11.70
N LYS A 353 -2.38 16.05 -10.64
CA LYS A 353 -0.95 15.90 -10.24
C LYS A 353 -0.63 14.45 -9.85
N LEU A 354 -1.54 13.76 -9.17
CA LEU A 354 -1.38 12.36 -8.77
C LEU A 354 -1.26 11.43 -9.99
N VAL A 355 -2.00 11.70 -11.08
CA VAL A 355 -1.91 10.89 -12.31
C VAL A 355 -0.48 10.83 -12.84
N MET A 356 0.24 11.96 -12.90
CA MET A 356 1.64 11.98 -13.35
C MET A 356 2.50 11.00 -12.53
N ILE A 357 2.47 11.11 -11.21
CA ILE A 357 3.30 10.25 -10.37
C ILE A 357 2.84 8.78 -10.48
N TRP A 358 1.52 8.52 -10.47
CA TRP A 358 1.01 7.17 -10.60
C TRP A 358 1.37 6.49 -11.93
N GLN A 359 1.43 7.24 -13.04
CA GLN A 359 1.85 6.72 -14.34
C GLN A 359 3.27 6.15 -14.36
N LEU A 360 4.17 6.63 -13.49
CA LEU A 360 5.50 6.03 -13.35
C LEU A 360 5.40 4.61 -12.76
N GLN A 361 4.55 4.39 -11.76
CA GLN A 361 4.26 3.03 -11.28
C GLN A 361 3.55 2.20 -12.36
N LEU A 362 2.67 2.83 -13.15
CA LEU A 362 1.99 2.10 -14.22
C LEU A 362 2.97 1.57 -15.27
N ALA A 363 4.00 2.36 -15.59
CA ALA A 363 4.99 2.06 -16.61
C ALA A 363 6.08 1.11 -16.11
N TYR A 364 6.67 1.37 -14.95
CA TYR A 364 7.84 0.65 -14.43
C TYR A 364 7.50 -0.45 -13.43
N GLY A 365 6.24 -0.58 -13.04
CA GLY A 365 5.75 -1.63 -12.15
C GLY A 365 5.83 -1.30 -10.66
N GLU A 366 5.40 -2.28 -9.86
CA GLU A 366 5.19 -2.12 -8.41
C GLU A 366 6.49 -1.85 -7.62
N ASP A 367 7.66 -2.15 -8.19
CA ASP A 367 8.97 -1.92 -7.55
C ASP A 367 9.51 -0.49 -7.77
N PHE A 368 8.88 0.31 -8.62
CA PHE A 368 9.35 1.66 -8.94
C PHE A 368 9.42 2.57 -7.69
N TYR A 369 8.31 2.76 -7.00
CA TYR A 369 8.28 3.57 -5.79
C TYR A 369 9.05 2.98 -4.62
N PRO A 370 9.01 1.65 -4.37
CA PRO A 370 9.89 1.01 -3.41
C PRO A 370 11.36 1.39 -3.63
N ASN A 371 11.85 1.31 -4.87
CA ASN A 371 13.23 1.64 -5.20
C ASN A 371 13.52 3.15 -5.11
N LEU A 372 12.55 4.00 -5.46
CA LEU A 372 12.68 5.44 -5.27
C LEU A 372 12.81 5.83 -3.80
N HIS A 373 11.98 5.23 -2.93
CA HIS A 373 12.07 5.45 -1.49
C HIS A 373 13.41 5.00 -0.93
N LYS A 374 13.90 3.83 -1.35
CA LYS A 374 15.22 3.30 -0.96
C LYS A 374 16.34 4.25 -1.38
N LEU A 375 16.32 4.71 -2.64
CA LEU A 375 17.32 5.66 -3.15
C LEU A 375 17.40 6.91 -2.28
N TYR A 376 16.28 7.57 -1.99
CA TYR A 376 16.26 8.77 -1.15
C TYR A 376 16.63 8.49 0.32
N ARG A 377 16.30 7.30 0.82
CA ARG A 377 16.66 6.89 2.18
C ARG A 377 18.17 6.74 2.34
N GLU A 378 18.83 6.19 1.33
CA GLU A 378 20.26 5.93 1.29
C GLU A 378 21.11 7.19 1.02
N LEU A 379 20.50 8.27 0.52
CA LEU A 379 21.22 9.53 0.31
C LEU A 379 21.78 10.07 1.64
N PRO A 380 23.07 10.46 1.67
CA PRO A 380 23.62 11.26 2.76
C PRO A 380 22.81 12.53 2.99
N GLU A 381 22.71 12.96 4.25
CA GLU A 381 21.86 14.08 4.64
C GLU A 381 22.24 15.41 3.95
N ASP A 382 23.53 15.62 3.70
CA ASP A 382 24.06 16.78 2.99
C ASP A 382 23.74 16.79 1.48
N GLN A 383 23.37 15.63 0.92
CA GLN A 383 22.95 15.45 -0.48
C GLN A 383 21.42 15.51 -0.67
N LEU A 384 20.65 15.59 0.42
CA LEU A 384 19.20 15.73 0.30
C LEU A 384 18.83 17.11 -0.27
N PRO A 385 17.80 17.18 -1.14
CA PRO A 385 17.34 18.45 -1.69
C PRO A 385 16.76 19.34 -0.59
N LYS A 386 17.11 20.63 -0.62
CA LYS A 386 16.82 21.58 0.47
C LYS A 386 15.68 22.51 0.12
N THR A 387 15.64 23.01 -1.11
CA THR A 387 14.57 23.89 -1.59
C THR A 387 13.53 23.13 -2.39
N ASP A 388 12.34 23.71 -2.59
CA ASP A 388 11.31 23.10 -3.43
C ASP A 388 11.77 22.88 -4.87
N GLU A 389 12.58 23.80 -5.41
CA GLU A 389 13.16 23.63 -6.73
C GLU A 389 14.18 22.48 -6.73
N ASP A 390 15.04 22.37 -5.72
CA ASP A 390 15.97 21.22 -5.61
C ASP A 390 15.21 19.89 -5.56
N LYS A 391 14.08 19.84 -4.86
CA LYS A 391 13.25 18.64 -4.75
C LYS A 391 12.65 18.24 -6.10
N ILE A 392 12.14 19.21 -6.87
CA ILE A 392 11.63 18.97 -8.23
C ILE A 392 12.75 18.42 -9.12
N GLN A 393 13.90 19.08 -9.13
CA GLN A 393 15.04 18.66 -9.96
C GLN A 393 15.59 17.29 -9.54
N ALA A 394 15.70 17.03 -8.22
CA ALA A 394 16.08 15.74 -7.68
C ALA A 394 15.06 14.65 -8.03
N PHE A 395 13.75 14.95 -8.00
CA PHE A 395 12.71 14.00 -8.36
C PHE A 395 12.83 13.57 -9.82
N ILE A 396 12.98 14.52 -10.75
CA ILE A 396 13.17 14.24 -12.19
C ILE A 396 14.44 13.38 -12.42
N TYR A 397 15.54 13.71 -11.74
CA TYR A 397 16.79 12.97 -11.84
C TYR A 397 16.70 11.55 -11.24
N ASN A 398 16.19 11.42 -10.02
CA ASN A 398 16.17 10.16 -9.29
C ASN A 398 15.14 9.18 -9.85
N THR A 399 14.01 9.66 -10.36
CA THR A 399 13.07 8.81 -11.11
C THR A 399 13.71 8.25 -12.37
N SER A 400 14.49 9.05 -13.11
CA SER A 400 15.26 8.56 -14.27
C SER A 400 16.29 7.49 -13.87
N LYS A 401 16.95 7.65 -12.72
CA LYS A 401 17.87 6.64 -12.15
C LYS A 401 17.18 5.34 -11.79
N VAL A 402 16.02 5.41 -11.13
CA VAL A 402 15.27 4.22 -10.73
C VAL A 402 14.71 3.50 -11.95
N ALA A 403 14.19 4.25 -12.92
CA ALA A 403 13.72 3.73 -14.20
C ALA A 403 14.84 3.14 -15.07
N LYS A 404 16.09 3.57 -14.86
CA LYS A 404 17.23 3.36 -15.79
C LYS A 404 16.89 3.79 -17.22
N GLN A 405 16.10 4.86 -17.32
CA GLN A 405 15.62 5.44 -18.57
C GLN A 405 15.65 6.96 -18.42
N ASN A 406 16.01 7.67 -19.48
CA ASN A 406 15.93 9.13 -19.48
C ASN A 406 14.46 9.56 -19.60
N LEU A 407 13.90 10.02 -18.48
CA LEU A 407 12.49 10.42 -18.34
C LEU A 407 12.22 11.89 -18.69
N LEU A 408 13.20 12.64 -19.22
CA LEU A 408 12.98 14.02 -19.64
C LEU A 408 11.76 14.18 -20.56
N PRO A 409 11.52 13.31 -21.57
CA PRO A 409 10.32 13.40 -22.41
C PRO A 409 9.01 13.32 -21.61
N PHE A 410 8.95 12.47 -20.58
CA PHE A 410 7.77 12.34 -19.74
C PHE A 410 7.49 13.61 -18.94
N PHE A 411 8.52 14.17 -18.30
CA PHE A 411 8.38 15.39 -17.51
C PHE A 411 8.12 16.62 -18.38
N ASP A 412 8.66 16.64 -19.60
CA ASP A 412 8.37 17.68 -20.59
C ASP A 412 6.91 17.66 -21.03
N GLN A 413 6.33 16.47 -21.22
CA GLN A 413 4.90 16.33 -21.52
C GLN A 413 4.01 16.84 -20.38
N TRP A 414 4.41 16.58 -19.14
CA TRP A 414 3.74 17.11 -17.95
C TRP A 414 4.08 18.57 -17.62
N ALA A 415 4.97 19.20 -18.38
CA ALA A 415 5.50 20.54 -18.11
C ALA A 415 6.08 20.71 -16.67
N LEU A 416 6.61 19.64 -16.09
CA LEU A 416 7.44 19.68 -14.87
C LEU A 416 8.89 19.93 -15.31
N LYS A 417 9.25 21.21 -15.42
CA LYS A 417 10.44 21.65 -16.15
C LYS A 417 11.75 21.23 -15.46
N ALA A 418 12.53 20.40 -16.16
CA ALA A 418 13.92 20.15 -15.79
C ALA A 418 14.81 21.35 -16.14
N SER A 419 15.68 21.76 -15.20
CA SER A 419 16.71 22.77 -15.45
C SER A 419 17.75 22.25 -16.45
N GLN A 420 18.51 23.15 -17.08
CA GLN A 420 19.59 22.77 -18.00
C GLN A 420 20.64 21.87 -17.32
N GLU A 421 20.95 22.15 -16.05
CA GLU A 421 21.87 21.33 -15.26
C GLU A 421 21.31 19.91 -15.04
N THR A 422 20.04 19.78 -14.69
CA THR A 422 19.38 18.48 -14.51
C THR A 422 19.33 17.69 -15.81
N ARG A 423 19.02 18.34 -16.94
CA ARG A 423 19.04 17.70 -18.26
C ARG A 423 20.41 17.12 -18.57
N GLN A 424 21.46 17.92 -18.43
CA GLN A 424 22.84 17.46 -18.66
C GLN A 424 23.22 16.31 -17.72
N LYS A 425 22.82 16.37 -16.44
CA LYS A 425 23.03 15.28 -15.47
C LYS A 425 22.36 13.99 -15.91
N ILE A 426 21.15 14.03 -16.45
CA ILE A 426 20.43 12.84 -16.94
C ILE A 426 21.06 12.32 -18.24
N GLU A 427 21.39 13.18 -19.18
CA GLU A 427 22.04 12.80 -20.44
C GLU A 427 23.40 12.10 -20.20
N ASN A 428 24.16 12.57 -19.20
CA ASN A 428 25.42 11.96 -18.79
C ASN A 428 25.27 10.58 -18.13
N LEU A 429 24.06 10.14 -17.79
CA LEU A 429 23.82 8.76 -17.34
C LEU A 429 23.81 7.77 -18.51
N HIS A 430 23.69 8.26 -19.75
CA HIS A 430 23.63 7.45 -20.97
C HIS A 430 22.52 6.38 -20.96
N TYR A 431 21.41 6.65 -20.26
CA TYR A 431 20.24 5.80 -20.31
C TYR A 431 19.48 5.97 -21.63
N PRO A 432 18.80 4.92 -22.11
CA PRO A 432 17.93 5.03 -23.27
C PRO A 432 16.88 6.13 -23.02
N THR A 433 16.63 6.95 -24.04
CA THR A 433 15.58 7.97 -23.99
C THR A 433 14.21 7.30 -23.99
N LEU A 434 13.31 7.76 -23.12
CA LEU A 434 11.93 7.32 -23.14
C LEU A 434 11.27 7.71 -24.46
N THR A 435 10.76 6.71 -25.17
CA THR A 435 10.03 6.87 -26.43
C THR A 435 8.56 6.53 -26.28
N ALA A 436 8.21 5.61 -25.37
CA ALA A 436 6.83 5.23 -25.11
C ALA A 436 6.03 6.37 -24.43
N PRO A 437 4.78 6.63 -24.84
CA PRO A 437 3.95 7.72 -24.31
C PRO A 437 3.31 7.33 -22.97
N ILE A 438 4.13 7.07 -21.95
CA ILE A 438 3.63 6.59 -20.64
C ILE A 438 2.74 7.61 -19.93
N TRP A 439 2.75 8.88 -20.37
CA TRP A 439 1.81 9.92 -19.93
C TRP A 439 0.35 9.68 -20.39
N GLU A 440 0.11 8.66 -21.21
CA GLU A 440 -1.22 8.19 -21.62
C GLU A 440 -1.69 6.95 -20.85
N ALA A 441 -0.85 6.41 -19.95
CA ALA A 441 -1.20 5.19 -19.21
C ALA A 441 -2.34 5.44 -18.21
N THR A 442 -3.23 4.46 -18.12
CA THR A 442 -4.28 4.33 -17.10
C THR A 442 -4.17 2.98 -16.40
N ASP A 443 -4.95 2.75 -15.33
CA ASP A 443 -4.95 1.45 -14.66
C ASP A 443 -5.46 0.34 -15.59
N SER A 444 -6.50 0.61 -16.39
CA SER A 444 -7.04 -0.31 -17.39
C SER A 444 -6.25 -0.42 -18.69
N LYS A 445 -5.51 0.63 -19.09
CA LYS A 445 -4.70 0.67 -20.31
C LYS A 445 -3.24 0.98 -19.98
N ARG A 446 -2.43 -0.07 -19.86
CA ARG A 446 -0.98 0.06 -19.69
C ARG A 446 -0.32 0.43 -21.01
N VAL A 447 0.71 1.26 -20.94
CA VAL A 447 1.62 1.56 -22.06
C VAL A 447 2.90 0.75 -21.82
N PRO A 448 3.17 -0.31 -22.62
CA PRO A 448 4.42 -1.06 -22.45
C PRO A 448 5.62 -0.16 -22.77
N LEU A 449 6.58 -0.08 -21.84
CA LEU A 449 7.81 0.74 -21.96
C LEU A 449 8.63 0.48 -23.22
N ASN A 450 8.54 -0.74 -23.72
CA ASN A 450 9.29 -1.22 -24.86
C ASN A 450 8.56 -0.97 -26.19
N THR A 451 7.40 -0.30 -26.18
CA THR A 451 6.66 -0.03 -27.42
C THR A 451 7.38 1.04 -28.23
N LEU A 452 7.73 0.72 -29.47
CA LEU A 452 8.32 1.69 -30.39
C LEU A 452 7.27 2.74 -30.80
N PRO A 453 7.64 4.04 -30.87
CA PRO A 453 6.74 5.10 -31.33
C PRO A 453 6.28 4.89 -32.76
N LYS A 454 5.02 5.23 -33.04
CA LYS A 454 4.40 5.09 -34.36
C LYS A 454 4.64 6.27 -35.29
N GLU A 455 5.15 7.38 -34.78
CA GLU A 455 5.28 8.67 -35.48
C GLU A 455 6.03 8.58 -36.82
N ASN A 456 7.03 7.69 -36.90
CA ASN A 456 7.83 7.46 -38.10
C ASN A 456 7.50 6.14 -38.82
N MET A 457 6.53 5.38 -38.32
CA MET A 457 6.16 4.11 -38.90
C MET A 457 5.31 4.31 -40.16
N LYS A 458 5.49 3.41 -41.12
CA LYS A 458 4.62 3.30 -42.29
C LYS A 458 4.11 1.89 -42.40
N VAL A 459 2.90 1.72 -42.91
CA VAL A 459 2.29 0.41 -43.06
C VAL A 459 1.71 0.23 -44.45
N ILE A 460 1.86 -0.96 -45.00
CA ILE A 460 1.26 -1.37 -46.27
C ILE A 460 0.60 -2.74 -46.05
N ALA A 461 -0.64 -2.87 -46.50
CA ALA A 461 -1.36 -4.14 -46.50
C ALA A 461 -1.40 -4.75 -47.92
N SER A 462 -1.41 -6.08 -48.02
CA SER A 462 -1.67 -6.77 -49.29
C SER A 462 -3.14 -6.69 -49.72
N SER A 463 -4.04 -6.35 -48.79
CA SER A 463 -5.46 -6.11 -49.01
C SER A 463 -5.96 -5.12 -47.97
N GLU A 464 -6.73 -4.13 -48.39
CA GLU A 464 -7.34 -3.14 -47.51
C GLU A 464 -8.66 -2.64 -48.09
N GLU A 465 -9.58 -2.26 -47.20
CA GLU A 465 -10.75 -1.49 -47.52
C GLU A 465 -10.39 0.01 -47.45
N SER A 466 -9.64 0.47 -48.46
CA SER A 466 -8.89 1.74 -48.49
C SER A 466 -9.69 3.02 -48.20
N GLY A 467 -11.03 2.96 -48.20
CA GLY A 467 -11.88 4.08 -47.81
C GLY A 467 -12.07 4.18 -46.29
N PRO A 468 -12.94 3.34 -45.70
CA PRO A 468 -13.28 3.41 -44.28
C PRO A 468 -12.22 2.79 -43.35
N GLU A 469 -11.46 1.79 -43.80
CA GLU A 469 -10.63 0.95 -42.92
C GLU A 469 -9.23 0.65 -43.53
N PRO A 470 -8.46 1.68 -43.94
CA PRO A 470 -7.13 1.52 -44.58
C PRO A 470 -6.07 0.94 -43.62
N ALA A 471 -4.96 0.47 -44.18
CA ALA A 471 -3.84 -0.10 -43.41
C ALA A 471 -3.30 0.84 -42.33
N THR A 472 -3.28 2.15 -42.59
CA THR A 472 -2.77 3.18 -41.67
C THR A 472 -3.50 3.19 -40.33
N ASN A 473 -4.77 2.75 -40.29
CA ASN A 473 -5.53 2.66 -39.05
C ASN A 473 -4.93 1.64 -38.08
N ALA A 474 -4.17 0.64 -38.54
CA ALA A 474 -3.53 -0.32 -37.66
C ALA A 474 -2.35 0.26 -36.86
N ILE A 475 -1.90 1.48 -37.16
CA ILE A 475 -0.78 2.15 -36.50
C ILE A 475 -1.08 3.63 -36.20
N ASP A 476 -2.36 4.00 -36.08
CA ASP A 476 -2.75 5.40 -35.85
C ASP A 476 -2.90 5.74 -34.35
N GLY A 477 -2.84 4.75 -33.46
CA GLY A 477 -2.95 4.92 -32.01
C GLY A 477 -4.39 5.07 -31.50
N ASN A 478 -5.39 4.97 -32.39
CA ASN A 478 -6.80 5.00 -32.06
C ASN A 478 -7.42 3.58 -32.08
N PRO A 479 -7.74 2.98 -30.91
CA PRO A 479 -8.30 1.63 -30.86
C PRO A 479 -9.73 1.50 -31.44
N TYR A 480 -10.36 2.61 -31.85
CA TYR A 480 -11.71 2.66 -32.40
C TYR A 480 -11.73 2.74 -33.94
N THR A 481 -10.61 3.03 -34.59
CA THR A 481 -10.40 2.82 -36.02
C THR A 481 -9.82 1.43 -36.24
N ILE A 482 -9.99 0.87 -37.44
CA ILE A 482 -9.41 -0.43 -37.79
C ILE A 482 -8.86 -0.42 -39.20
N TRP A 483 -7.79 -1.18 -39.44
CA TRP A 483 -7.51 -1.74 -40.75
C TRP A 483 -8.40 -2.96 -40.95
N HIS A 484 -8.91 -3.14 -42.16
CA HIS A 484 -9.64 -4.34 -42.56
C HIS A 484 -9.27 -4.75 -44.00
N SER A 485 -9.09 -6.04 -44.24
CA SER A 485 -8.95 -6.60 -45.59
C SER A 485 -10.21 -6.32 -46.42
N LYS A 486 -10.08 -6.13 -47.74
CA LYS A 486 -11.17 -5.76 -48.63
C LYS A 486 -12.40 -6.68 -48.50
N TRP A 487 -13.60 -6.11 -48.46
CA TRP A 487 -14.84 -6.88 -48.24
C TRP A 487 -15.35 -7.59 -49.50
N SER A 488 -15.15 -6.97 -50.65
CA SER A 488 -15.80 -7.29 -51.93
C SER A 488 -15.11 -8.38 -52.76
N GLU A 489 -13.95 -8.86 -52.32
CA GLU A 489 -13.19 -9.90 -53.01
C GLU A 489 -13.15 -11.18 -52.16
N GLN A 490 -13.29 -12.34 -52.82
CA GLN A 490 -13.21 -13.63 -52.14
C GLN A 490 -11.74 -13.89 -51.81
N ASN A 491 -11.36 -13.48 -50.60
CA ASN A 491 -9.98 -13.40 -50.18
C ASN A 491 -9.29 -14.76 -50.05
N GLN A 492 -8.09 -14.86 -50.60
CA GLN A 492 -7.21 -16.02 -50.46
C GLN A 492 -6.08 -15.66 -49.49
N PHE A 493 -6.12 -16.23 -48.29
CA PHE A 493 -4.97 -16.17 -47.37
C PHE A 493 -3.70 -16.69 -48.10
N PRO A 494 -2.51 -16.16 -47.77
CA PRO A 494 -2.25 -15.24 -46.66
C PRO A 494 -2.49 -13.76 -46.98
N PHE A 495 -2.93 -12.99 -45.98
CA PHE A 495 -2.81 -11.53 -46.02
C PHE A 495 -1.52 -11.07 -45.37
N ASN A 496 -0.98 -9.94 -45.82
CA ASN A 496 0.22 -9.36 -45.23
C ASN A 496 -0.05 -7.94 -44.77
N LEU A 497 0.42 -7.60 -43.58
CA LEU A 497 0.53 -6.25 -43.09
C LEU A 497 2.01 -6.00 -42.79
N THR A 498 2.67 -5.16 -43.58
CA THR A 498 4.10 -4.87 -43.46
C THR A 498 4.28 -3.48 -42.89
N ILE A 499 4.97 -3.39 -41.75
CA ILE A 499 5.31 -2.16 -41.05
C ILE A 499 6.78 -1.85 -41.29
N ASP A 500 7.07 -0.68 -41.83
CA ASP A 500 8.39 -0.03 -41.83
C ASP A 500 8.52 0.79 -40.55
N LEU A 501 9.52 0.47 -39.72
CA LEU A 501 9.77 1.11 -38.44
C LEU A 501 10.48 2.47 -38.58
N GLY A 502 10.89 2.85 -39.79
CA GLY A 502 11.69 4.05 -40.06
C GLY A 502 13.19 3.78 -39.89
N ASP A 503 13.60 3.29 -38.72
CA ASP A 503 14.97 2.91 -38.38
C ASP A 503 15.12 1.43 -38.02
N THR A 504 16.37 0.97 -37.87
CA THR A 504 16.63 -0.40 -37.41
C THR A 504 16.58 -0.46 -35.88
N HIS A 505 15.71 -1.32 -35.34
CA HIS A 505 15.50 -1.51 -33.91
C HIS A 505 15.72 -2.98 -33.50
N THR A 506 16.10 -3.22 -32.25
CA THR A 506 16.09 -4.57 -31.67
C THR A 506 14.72 -4.85 -31.07
N ILE A 507 13.95 -5.72 -31.72
CA ILE A 507 12.55 -6.01 -31.36
C ILE A 507 12.40 -7.42 -30.80
N THR A 508 11.41 -7.62 -29.94
CA THR A 508 11.14 -8.88 -29.24
C THR A 508 9.69 -9.32 -29.34
N GLN A 509 8.75 -8.39 -29.62
CA GLN A 509 7.34 -8.72 -29.72
C GLN A 509 6.61 -7.87 -30.76
N LEU A 510 5.50 -8.42 -31.25
CA LEU A 510 4.43 -7.68 -31.90
C LEU A 510 3.18 -7.86 -31.03
N ALA A 511 2.56 -6.76 -30.59
CA ALA A 511 1.24 -6.80 -29.98
C ALA A 511 0.17 -6.49 -31.04
N TYR A 512 -0.92 -7.25 -30.97
CA TYR A 512 -2.07 -7.16 -31.84
C TYR A 512 -3.29 -6.82 -31.00
N LEU A 513 -3.90 -5.66 -31.24
CA LEU A 513 -5.22 -5.34 -30.74
C LEU A 513 -6.26 -5.71 -31.81
N PRO A 514 -7.10 -6.72 -31.56
CA PRO A 514 -8.21 -7.05 -32.45
C PRO A 514 -9.18 -5.88 -32.58
N ARG A 515 -10.02 -5.88 -33.62
CA ARG A 515 -11.07 -4.87 -33.77
C ARG A 515 -11.91 -4.72 -32.48
N GLN A 516 -12.12 -3.48 -32.06
CA GLN A 516 -12.95 -3.14 -30.89
C GLN A 516 -14.40 -2.83 -31.29
N ASN A 517 -14.64 -2.57 -32.58
CA ASN A 517 -15.97 -2.26 -33.11
C ASN A 517 -16.65 -3.52 -33.68
N GLY A 518 -17.91 -3.75 -33.31
CA GLY A 518 -18.77 -4.73 -33.97
C GLY A 518 -18.38 -6.22 -33.77
N PRO A 519 -18.89 -7.11 -34.64
CA PRO A 519 -18.72 -8.56 -34.50
C PRO A 519 -17.26 -8.99 -34.79
N ALA A 520 -16.95 -10.26 -34.50
CA ALA A 520 -15.60 -10.82 -34.59
C ALA A 520 -14.96 -10.86 -35.99
N ASN A 521 -15.58 -10.27 -37.01
CA ASN A 521 -15.16 -10.36 -38.42
C ASN A 521 -13.72 -9.87 -38.61
N GLY A 522 -12.86 -10.69 -39.18
CA GLY A 522 -11.47 -10.34 -39.44
C GLY A 522 -10.52 -10.45 -38.25
N ARG A 523 -10.95 -10.89 -37.07
CA ARG A 523 -10.00 -11.15 -35.97
C ARG A 523 -9.01 -12.25 -36.37
N ILE A 524 -7.72 -11.96 -36.24
CA ILE A 524 -6.64 -12.83 -36.70
C ILE A 524 -6.54 -14.03 -35.75
N LEU A 525 -6.51 -15.24 -36.33
CA LEU A 525 -6.44 -16.50 -35.57
C LEU A 525 -5.11 -17.20 -35.74
N ASN A 526 -4.54 -17.23 -36.95
CA ASN A 526 -3.26 -17.88 -37.22
C ASN A 526 -2.35 -16.89 -37.94
N TYR A 527 -1.09 -16.83 -37.53
CA TYR A 527 -0.15 -15.85 -38.07
C TYR A 527 1.28 -16.40 -38.16
N ASN A 528 2.05 -15.77 -39.04
CA ASN A 528 3.50 -15.79 -39.03
C ASN A 528 4.01 -14.34 -38.88
N ILE A 529 5.09 -14.16 -38.11
CA ILE A 529 5.82 -12.89 -38.05
C ILE A 529 7.13 -13.07 -38.79
N TYR A 530 7.41 -12.17 -39.73
CA TYR A 530 8.71 -12.06 -40.38
C TYR A 530 9.32 -10.69 -40.12
N THR A 531 10.65 -10.64 -40.15
CA THR A 531 11.44 -9.43 -39.92
C THR A 531 12.49 -9.26 -41.01
N SER A 532 12.84 -8.02 -41.31
CA SER A 532 13.87 -7.68 -42.29
C SER A 532 14.58 -6.39 -41.91
N THR A 533 15.85 -6.25 -42.26
CA THR A 533 16.60 -4.98 -42.15
C THR A 533 16.66 -4.21 -43.46
N ASP A 534 16.37 -4.85 -44.60
CA ASP A 534 16.51 -4.27 -45.94
C ASP A 534 15.17 -4.13 -46.71
N GLY A 535 14.10 -4.72 -46.18
CA GLY A 535 12.76 -4.69 -46.78
C GLY A 535 12.58 -5.66 -47.95
N VAL A 536 13.60 -6.47 -48.26
CA VAL A 536 13.62 -7.43 -49.36
C VAL A 536 13.74 -8.86 -48.82
N ASN A 537 14.71 -9.11 -47.95
CA ASN A 537 14.99 -10.41 -47.36
C ASN A 537 14.30 -10.53 -45.99
N TYR A 538 13.20 -11.28 -45.94
CA TYR A 538 12.44 -11.52 -44.71
C TYR A 538 12.80 -12.86 -44.08
N GLN A 539 13.07 -12.85 -42.78
CA GLN A 539 13.31 -14.03 -41.96
C GLN A 539 12.14 -14.25 -41.01
N LYS A 540 11.73 -15.51 -40.83
CA LYS A 540 10.63 -15.84 -39.93
C LYS A 540 11.09 -15.71 -38.47
N ALA A 541 10.48 -14.80 -37.72
CA ALA A 541 10.77 -14.59 -36.30
C ALA A 541 9.95 -15.54 -35.42
N THR A 542 8.65 -15.71 -35.72
CA THR A 542 7.77 -16.65 -34.99
C THR A 542 6.51 -16.98 -35.80
N SER A 543 5.70 -17.89 -35.29
CA SER A 543 4.35 -18.21 -35.77
C SER A 543 3.50 -18.68 -34.62
N GLY A 544 2.20 -18.49 -34.70
CA GLY A 544 1.31 -18.93 -33.62
C GLY A 544 -0.16 -18.77 -33.95
N THR A 545 -0.94 -18.91 -32.88
CA THR A 545 -2.39 -18.70 -32.91
C THR A 545 -2.80 -17.70 -31.85
N TRP A 546 -3.83 -16.90 -32.14
CA TRP A 546 -4.50 -16.04 -31.19
C TRP A 546 -5.96 -16.48 -31.00
N GLU A 547 -6.48 -16.25 -29.80
CA GLU A 547 -7.88 -16.52 -29.50
C GLU A 547 -8.78 -15.47 -30.15
N ASN A 548 -10.01 -15.87 -30.51
CA ASN A 548 -11.05 -14.95 -30.91
C ASN A 548 -11.53 -14.12 -29.71
N SER A 549 -10.82 -13.04 -29.42
CA SER A 549 -11.02 -12.14 -28.28
C SER A 549 -10.95 -10.69 -28.74
N THR A 550 -11.47 -9.76 -27.93
CA THR A 550 -11.20 -8.31 -28.08
C THR A 550 -9.96 -7.86 -27.32
N LYS A 551 -9.42 -8.71 -26.43
CA LYS A 551 -8.23 -8.37 -25.65
C LYS A 551 -7.00 -8.33 -26.55
N GLN A 552 -6.05 -7.47 -26.19
CA GLN A 552 -4.73 -7.41 -26.84
C GLN A 552 -4.01 -8.76 -26.72
N GLN A 553 -3.42 -9.19 -27.83
CA GLN A 553 -2.70 -10.43 -27.98
C GLN A 553 -1.23 -10.15 -28.34
N PHE A 554 -0.34 -11.10 -28.09
CA PHE A 554 1.10 -10.91 -28.33
C PHE A 554 1.69 -12.04 -29.16
N ALA A 555 2.65 -11.70 -30.02
CA ALA A 555 3.57 -12.62 -30.67
C ALA A 555 4.97 -12.33 -30.14
N THR A 556 5.51 -13.22 -29.31
CA THR A 556 6.84 -13.08 -28.71
C THR A 556 7.87 -13.91 -29.45
N PHE A 557 9.09 -13.38 -29.59
CA PHE A 557 10.21 -14.03 -30.25
C PHE A 557 11.55 -13.58 -29.63
N ASN A 558 12.62 -14.29 -29.98
CA ASN A 558 13.98 -13.90 -29.55
C ASN A 558 14.34 -12.52 -30.11
N PRO A 559 15.11 -11.69 -29.37
CA PRO A 559 15.53 -10.38 -29.85
C PRO A 559 16.12 -10.42 -31.26
N VAL A 560 15.58 -9.60 -32.16
CA VAL A 560 15.96 -9.53 -33.57
C VAL A 560 16.13 -8.07 -33.99
N SER A 561 17.20 -7.77 -34.72
CA SER A 561 17.40 -6.49 -35.37
C SER A 561 16.51 -6.40 -36.62
N ALA A 562 15.60 -5.44 -36.67
CA ALA A 562 14.65 -5.27 -37.77
C ALA A 562 14.38 -3.80 -38.06
N LYS A 563 14.21 -3.47 -39.35
CA LYS A 563 13.60 -2.23 -39.83
C LYS A 563 12.18 -2.46 -40.35
N TYR A 564 11.89 -3.66 -40.82
CA TYR A 564 10.58 -4.05 -41.33
C TYR A 564 10.05 -5.25 -40.57
N VAL A 565 8.77 -5.21 -40.22
CA VAL A 565 8.03 -6.32 -39.60
C VAL A 565 6.84 -6.66 -40.47
N LYS A 566 6.67 -7.92 -40.82
CA LYS A 566 5.56 -8.42 -41.63
C LYS A 566 4.73 -9.39 -40.81
N LEU A 567 3.49 -9.01 -40.55
CA LEU A 567 2.44 -9.88 -40.05
C LEU A 567 1.77 -10.57 -41.24
N GLU A 568 2.05 -11.86 -41.40
CA GLU A 568 1.39 -12.71 -42.39
C GLU A 568 0.24 -13.45 -41.70
N VAL A 569 -0.99 -13.11 -42.07
CA VAL A 569 -2.22 -13.71 -41.55
C VAL A 569 -2.55 -14.94 -42.38
N LEU A 570 -2.53 -16.11 -41.74
CA LEU A 570 -2.85 -17.40 -42.37
C LEU A 570 -4.33 -17.76 -42.25
N ASN A 571 -5.00 -17.24 -41.22
CA ASN A 571 -6.42 -17.45 -40.97
C ASN A 571 -6.97 -16.35 -40.07
N GLY A 572 -8.23 -15.98 -40.30
CA GLY A 572 -8.96 -15.01 -39.51
C GLY A 572 -10.46 -15.25 -39.58
N MET A 573 -11.19 -14.70 -38.61
CA MET A 573 -12.62 -14.90 -38.48
C MET A 573 -13.38 -14.49 -39.75
N ASN A 574 -14.27 -15.38 -40.21
CA ASN A 574 -15.06 -15.26 -41.44
C ASN A 574 -14.25 -15.10 -42.73
N GLY A 575 -12.96 -15.46 -42.73
CA GLY A 575 -12.11 -15.39 -43.93
C GLY A 575 -11.52 -14.01 -44.21
N TYR A 576 -11.53 -13.11 -43.22
CA TYR A 576 -10.98 -11.76 -43.32
C TYR A 576 -9.82 -11.56 -42.33
N ALA A 577 -9.11 -10.43 -42.47
CA ALA A 577 -8.15 -9.94 -41.50
C ALA A 577 -8.45 -8.49 -41.13
N SER A 578 -8.23 -8.13 -39.87
CA SER A 578 -8.44 -6.79 -39.35
C SER A 578 -7.60 -6.56 -38.11
N ALA A 579 -7.22 -5.32 -37.86
CA ALA A 579 -6.52 -4.88 -36.65
C ALA A 579 -6.99 -3.49 -36.25
N ALA A 580 -7.27 -3.30 -34.95
CA ALA A 580 -7.41 -1.96 -34.39
C ALA A 580 -6.02 -1.36 -34.21
N GLU A 581 -5.09 -2.10 -33.60
CA GLU A 581 -3.71 -1.63 -33.42
C GLU A 581 -2.70 -2.77 -33.62
N ILE A 582 -1.54 -2.40 -34.11
CA ILE A 582 -0.32 -3.18 -34.12
C ILE A 582 0.78 -2.36 -33.43
N ASP A 583 1.29 -2.89 -32.33
CA ASP A 583 2.43 -2.31 -31.61
C ASP A 583 3.65 -3.20 -31.79
N ILE A 584 4.82 -2.57 -31.98
CA ILE A 584 6.09 -3.30 -32.03
C ILE A 584 6.84 -3.01 -30.75
N LEU A 585 7.24 -4.07 -30.04
CA LEU A 585 7.95 -3.95 -28.77
C LEU A 585 9.41 -4.37 -28.93
N GLY A 586 10.32 -3.56 -28.42
CA GLY A 586 11.77 -3.73 -28.52
C GLY A 586 12.51 -3.03 -27.38
N ASN A 587 13.79 -3.36 -27.26
CA ASN A 587 14.68 -2.74 -26.26
C ASN A 587 15.29 -1.44 -26.80
#